data_AF-A0A6A5GFD5-F1
#
_entry.id   AF-A0A6A5GFD5-F1
#
_cell.length_a   1.000
_cell.length_b   1.000
_cell.length_c   1.000
_cell.angle_alpha   90.00
_cell.angle_beta   90.00
_cell.angle_gamma   90.00
#
_symmetry.space_group_name_H-M   'P 1'
#
loop_
_entity.id
_entity.type
_entity.pdbx_description
1 polymer ?
#
loop_
_entity_poly.entity_id
_entity_poly.type
_entity_poly.pdbx_seq_one_letter_code
_entity_poly.pdbx_strand_id
1 'polypeptide(L)'
;MNKLAVIFGWIFINAWYMECLVQIVMAANRFCIITLKQYHIFTFKFTMWLFVILISITTFSAVCTQYLFPCCVFISDHTIMSFMFVNPDNSYSYSNLMLVSYDIFCTSTSTLCYISVFFSIRNSYKEVSHVRSNQNNKANKDIKYLLQFVFISVFYIFTWVLFEILPHIVPAGQVEWFSVVPVLVTLNCSSNSVIYLCVNREVQKSIQFAWSRSKVSISKVSTNATNAQSSAAVDN
;
A
#
# COMPACT_ATOMS: atom_id res chain seq x y z
N MET A 1 -29.29 13.32 -3.28
CA MET A 1 -28.00 12.71 -2.87
C MET A 1 -27.33 13.57 -1.82
N ASN A 2 -26.82 12.96 -0.75
CA ASN A 2 -26.13 13.67 0.32
C ASN A 2 -24.74 14.11 -0.17
N LYS A 3 -24.46 15.43 -0.21
CA LYS A 3 -23.20 15.96 -0.77
C LYS A 3 -21.96 15.42 -0.04
N LEU A 4 -22.08 15.15 1.26
CA LEU A 4 -21.01 14.58 2.07
C LEU A 4 -20.63 13.17 1.62
N ALA A 5 -21.61 12.33 1.29
CA ALA A 5 -21.39 10.95 0.85
C ALA A 5 -20.63 10.88 -0.49
N VAL A 6 -20.85 11.86 -1.37
CA VAL A 6 -20.14 12.04 -2.65
C VAL A 6 -18.70 12.49 -2.41
N ILE A 7 -18.46 13.37 -1.43
CA ILE A 7 -17.11 13.82 -1.07
C ILE A 7 -16.29 12.66 -0.48
N PHE A 8 -16.87 11.87 0.44
CA PHE A 8 -16.19 10.69 0.99
C PHE A 8 -15.91 9.65 -0.10
N GLY A 9 -16.82 9.46 -1.05
CA GLY A 9 -16.59 8.61 -2.22
C GLY A 9 -15.43 9.11 -3.09
N TRP A 10 -15.31 10.42 -3.31
CA TRP A 10 -14.19 11.01 -4.04
C TRP A 10 -12.85 10.80 -3.34
N ILE A 11 -12.79 11.00 -2.01
CA ILE A 11 -11.58 10.77 -1.21
C ILE A 11 -11.14 9.30 -1.34
N PHE A 12 -12.09 8.37 -1.25
CA PHE A 12 -11.83 6.94 -1.38
C PHE A 12 -11.27 6.60 -2.77
N ILE A 13 -11.93 7.05 -3.85
CA ILE A 13 -11.47 6.77 -5.23
C ILE A 13 -10.09 7.37 -5.48
N ASN A 14 -9.82 8.58 -4.99
CA ASN A 14 -8.51 9.21 -5.16
C ASN A 14 -7.42 8.39 -4.45
N ALA A 15 -7.68 7.96 -3.21
CA ALA A 15 -6.78 7.09 -2.47
C ALA A 15 -6.56 5.74 -3.18
N TRP A 16 -7.62 5.16 -3.74
CA TRP A 16 -7.56 3.92 -4.53
C TRP A 16 -6.66 4.07 -5.76
N TYR A 17 -6.85 5.11 -6.57
CA TYR A 17 -6.00 5.36 -7.73
C TYR A 17 -4.55 5.64 -7.33
N MET A 18 -4.32 6.33 -6.21
CA MET A 18 -2.97 6.53 -5.68
C MET A 18 -2.32 5.20 -5.31
N GLU A 19 -3.03 4.30 -4.64
CA GLU A 19 -2.53 2.97 -4.33
C GLU A 19 -2.15 2.18 -5.60
N CYS A 20 -3.04 2.16 -6.60
CA CYS A 20 -2.82 1.49 -7.87
C CYS A 20 -1.53 1.96 -8.57
N LEU A 21 -1.34 3.28 -8.70
CA LEU A 21 -0.19 3.83 -9.40
C LEU A 21 1.10 3.71 -8.58
N VAL A 22 1.05 3.88 -7.26
CA VAL A 22 2.23 3.72 -6.41
C VAL A 22 2.77 2.29 -6.48
N GLN A 23 1.90 1.29 -6.58
CA GLN A 23 2.33 -0.10 -6.76
C GLN A 23 3.13 -0.30 -8.06
N ILE A 24 2.69 0.28 -9.19
CA ILE A 24 3.44 0.26 -10.45
C ILE A 24 4.81 0.92 -10.26
N VAL A 25 4.86 2.10 -9.64
CA VAL A 25 6.11 2.86 -9.44
C VAL A 25 7.10 2.08 -8.58
N MET A 26 6.63 1.42 -7.52
CA MET A 26 7.45 0.55 -6.69
C MET A 26 7.99 -0.64 -7.49
N ALA A 27 7.16 -1.28 -8.33
CA ALA A 27 7.57 -2.37 -9.20
C ALA A 27 8.61 -1.94 -10.24
N ALA A 28 8.37 -0.80 -10.90
CA ALA A 28 9.27 -0.21 -11.90
C ALA A 28 10.63 0.17 -11.29
N ASN A 29 10.64 0.77 -10.09
CA ASN A 29 11.88 1.07 -9.38
C ASN A 29 12.71 -0.19 -9.12
N ARG A 30 12.08 -1.29 -8.68
CA ARG A 30 12.78 -2.57 -8.47
C ARG A 30 13.27 -3.17 -9.78
N PHE A 31 12.49 -3.09 -10.84
CA PHE A 31 12.88 -3.52 -12.18
C PHE A 31 14.12 -2.75 -12.68
N CYS A 32 14.15 -1.42 -12.58
CA CYS A 32 15.29 -0.60 -13.01
C CYS A 32 16.56 -0.93 -12.21
N ILE A 33 16.46 -1.10 -10.89
CA ILE A 33 17.62 -1.34 -10.02
C ILE A 33 18.18 -2.75 -10.19
N ILE A 34 17.31 -3.77 -10.26
CA ILE A 34 17.73 -5.18 -10.24
C ILE A 34 17.97 -5.71 -11.66
N THR A 35 17.08 -5.42 -12.60
CA THR A 35 17.16 -5.94 -13.98
C THR A 35 18.05 -5.06 -14.85
N LEU A 36 17.86 -3.75 -14.84
CA LEU A 36 18.64 -2.83 -15.69
C LEU A 36 19.97 -2.38 -15.06
N LYS A 37 20.18 -2.64 -13.75
CA LYS A 37 21.36 -2.19 -12.97
C LYS A 37 21.60 -0.68 -13.07
N GLN A 38 20.56 0.12 -13.35
CA GLN A 38 20.66 1.56 -13.52
C GLN A 38 20.20 2.29 -12.26
N TYR A 39 21.15 2.60 -11.39
CA TYR A 39 20.90 3.22 -10.08
C TYR A 39 20.58 4.73 -10.15
N HIS A 40 20.85 5.38 -11.30
CA HIS A 40 20.73 6.84 -11.45
C HIS A 40 19.35 7.31 -11.96
N ILE A 41 18.47 6.41 -12.38
CA ILE A 41 17.15 6.78 -12.92
C ILE A 41 16.24 7.30 -11.80
N PHE A 42 16.10 6.54 -10.70
CA PHE A 42 15.27 6.91 -9.56
C PHE A 42 16.07 7.71 -8.52
N THR A 43 16.32 8.99 -8.81
CA THR A 43 16.86 9.94 -7.83
C THR A 43 15.75 10.63 -7.03
N PHE A 44 16.07 11.16 -5.84
CA PHE A 44 15.09 11.87 -4.99
C PHE A 44 14.31 12.96 -5.74
N LYS A 45 15.01 13.77 -6.55
CA LYS A 45 14.39 14.84 -7.35
C LYS A 45 13.41 14.29 -8.39
N PHE A 46 13.79 13.21 -9.07
CA PHE A 46 12.93 12.55 -10.06
C PHE A 46 11.69 11.94 -9.39
N THR A 47 11.88 11.23 -8.27
CA THR A 47 10.78 10.65 -7.51
C THR A 47 9.79 11.71 -7.04
N MET A 48 10.27 12.84 -6.49
CA MET A 48 9.39 13.94 -6.07
C MET A 48 8.55 14.49 -7.23
N TRP A 49 9.17 14.72 -8.39
CA TRP A 49 8.45 15.16 -9.60
C TRP A 49 7.42 14.13 -10.07
N LEU A 50 7.80 12.86 -10.06
CA LEU A 50 6.91 11.77 -10.43
C LEU A 50 5.69 11.68 -9.49
N PHE A 51 5.86 11.85 -8.18
CA PHE A 51 4.74 11.89 -7.23
C PHE A 51 3.81 13.10 -7.44
N VAL A 52 4.34 14.27 -7.79
CA VAL A 52 3.50 15.44 -8.13
C VAL A 52 2.62 15.16 -9.36
N ILE A 53 3.21 14.54 -10.38
CA ILE A 53 2.47 14.13 -11.59
C ILE A 53 1.40 13.09 -11.25
N LEU A 54 1.75 12.08 -10.45
CA LEU A 54 0.82 11.03 -10.02
C LEU A 54 -0.39 11.60 -9.28
N ILE A 55 -0.17 12.44 -8.26
CA ILE A 55 -1.25 13.07 -7.48
C ILE A 55 -2.17 13.88 -8.39
N SER A 56 -1.60 14.56 -9.40
CA SER A 56 -2.37 15.33 -10.37
C SER A 56 -3.24 14.41 -11.24
N ILE A 57 -2.68 13.29 -11.72
CA ILE A 57 -3.39 12.28 -12.52
C ILE A 57 -4.51 11.63 -11.70
N THR A 58 -4.25 11.19 -10.46
CA THR A 58 -5.27 10.52 -9.63
C THR A 58 -6.40 11.45 -9.26
N THR A 59 -6.08 12.71 -8.97
CA THR A 59 -7.08 13.74 -8.68
C THR A 59 -7.94 14.02 -9.90
N PHE A 60 -7.33 14.15 -11.09
CA PHE A 60 -8.06 14.31 -12.33
C PHE A 60 -8.96 13.11 -12.62
N SER A 61 -8.43 11.89 -12.53
CA SER A 61 -9.20 10.65 -12.71
C SER A 61 -10.36 10.56 -11.72
N ALA A 62 -10.16 10.88 -10.44
CA ALA A 62 -11.22 10.87 -9.43
C ALA A 62 -12.32 11.91 -9.74
N VAL A 63 -11.95 13.08 -10.27
CA VAL A 63 -12.93 14.07 -10.75
C VAL A 63 -13.72 13.52 -11.94
N CYS A 64 -13.05 12.84 -12.88
CA CYS A 64 -13.73 12.18 -14.00
C CYS A 64 -14.75 11.14 -13.51
N THR A 65 -14.35 10.24 -12.60
CA THR A 65 -15.21 9.18 -12.04
C THR A 65 -16.44 9.73 -11.32
N GLN A 66 -16.27 10.85 -10.62
CA GLN A 66 -17.27 11.34 -9.67
C GLN A 66 -18.17 12.45 -10.22
N TYR A 67 -17.67 13.28 -11.14
CA TYR A 67 -18.37 14.50 -11.58
C TYR A 67 -18.55 14.64 -13.09
N LEU A 68 -17.69 14.05 -13.92
CA LEU A 68 -17.78 14.23 -15.38
C LEU A 68 -18.54 13.10 -16.09
N PHE A 69 -18.47 11.87 -15.58
CA PHE A 69 -19.17 10.76 -16.24
C PHE A 69 -20.68 10.74 -15.93
N PRO A 70 -21.54 10.51 -16.95
CA PRO A 70 -22.99 10.62 -16.83
C PRO A 70 -23.63 9.54 -15.93
N CYS A 71 -22.99 8.38 -15.79
CA CYS A 71 -23.21 7.40 -14.73
C CYS A 71 -21.89 6.63 -14.52
N CYS A 72 -21.53 6.21 -13.33
CA CYS A 72 -22.31 6.16 -12.08
C CYS A 72 -21.49 6.71 -10.92
N VAL A 73 -22.13 7.42 -9.98
CA VAL A 73 -21.40 8.08 -8.88
C VAL A 73 -21.09 7.05 -7.79
N PHE A 74 -19.88 7.12 -7.26
CA PHE A 74 -19.44 6.29 -6.15
C PHE A 74 -19.77 6.97 -4.83
N ILE A 75 -20.54 6.30 -3.99
CA ILE A 75 -21.11 6.92 -2.79
C ILE A 75 -20.76 6.06 -1.58
N SER A 76 -20.38 6.73 -0.50
CA SER A 76 -20.25 6.11 0.82
C SER A 76 -21.61 6.15 1.52
N ASP A 77 -22.19 4.98 1.76
CA ASP A 77 -23.45 4.88 2.49
C ASP A 77 -23.17 4.43 3.94
N HIS A 78 -23.46 5.35 4.87
CA HIS A 78 -23.28 5.13 6.31
C HIS A 78 -24.32 4.17 6.90
N THR A 79 -25.47 3.97 6.25
CA THR A 79 -26.54 3.10 6.78
C THR A 79 -26.18 1.62 6.66
N ILE A 80 -25.47 1.25 5.60
CA ILE A 80 -24.97 -0.10 5.34
C ILE A 80 -23.47 -0.25 5.62
N MET A 81 -22.82 0.84 6.04
CA MET A 81 -21.37 0.93 6.29
C MET A 81 -20.56 0.39 5.10
N SER A 82 -20.85 0.86 3.89
CA SER A 82 -20.18 0.39 2.68
C SER A 82 -20.06 1.46 1.58
N PHE A 83 -19.33 1.13 0.53
CA PHE A 83 -19.16 1.92 -0.67
C PHE A 83 -19.75 1.19 -1.88
N MET A 84 -20.49 1.92 -2.71
CA MET A 84 -21.08 1.34 -3.92
C MET A 84 -21.18 2.37 -5.05
N PHE A 85 -21.23 1.86 -6.28
CA PHE A 85 -21.67 2.65 -7.43
C PHE A 85 -23.20 2.67 -7.47
N VAL A 86 -23.79 3.86 -7.38
CA VAL A 86 -25.25 4.00 -7.48
C VAL A 86 -25.63 4.12 -8.95
N ASN A 87 -26.34 3.11 -9.45
CA ASN A 87 -26.82 3.03 -10.82
C ASN A 87 -28.35 3.11 -10.84
N PRO A 88 -28.94 4.30 -11.03
CA PRO A 88 -30.39 4.49 -10.97
C PRO A 88 -31.14 3.85 -12.15
N ASP A 89 -30.51 3.72 -13.32
CA ASP A 89 -31.17 3.31 -14.58
C ASP A 89 -30.67 1.95 -15.11
N ASN A 90 -29.97 1.16 -14.29
CA ASN A 90 -29.31 -0.09 -14.68
C ASN A 90 -28.44 0.05 -15.96
N SER A 91 -27.88 1.23 -16.15
CA SER A 91 -27.13 1.64 -17.33
C SER A 91 -25.67 1.19 -17.24
N TYR A 92 -24.91 1.31 -18.33
CA TYR A 92 -23.50 0.93 -18.31
C TYR A 92 -22.68 1.87 -17.42
N SER A 93 -22.03 1.33 -16.38
CA SER A 93 -21.25 2.13 -15.43
C SER A 93 -19.86 2.44 -15.99
N TYR A 94 -19.71 3.60 -16.64
CA TYR A 94 -18.42 4.08 -17.13
C TYR A 94 -17.41 4.30 -16.00
N SER A 95 -17.90 4.73 -14.83
CA SER A 95 -17.09 4.90 -13.62
C SER A 95 -16.53 3.58 -13.11
N ASN A 96 -17.33 2.51 -13.07
CA ASN A 96 -16.84 1.17 -12.71
C ASN A 96 -15.86 0.65 -13.75
N LEU A 97 -16.18 0.81 -15.05
CA LEU A 97 -15.28 0.41 -16.13
C LEU A 97 -13.91 1.10 -16.00
N MET A 98 -13.86 2.39 -15.68
CA MET A 98 -12.60 3.11 -15.51
C MET A 98 -11.81 2.57 -14.31
N LEU A 99 -12.48 2.31 -13.18
CA LEU A 99 -11.86 1.72 -11.99
C LEU A 99 -11.26 0.34 -12.31
N VAL A 100 -12.05 -0.56 -12.89
CA VAL A 100 -11.60 -1.89 -13.32
C VAL A 100 -10.46 -1.82 -14.33
N SER A 101 -10.53 -0.88 -15.28
CA SER A 101 -9.46 -0.69 -16.27
C SER A 101 -8.14 -0.28 -15.61
N TYR A 102 -8.20 0.60 -14.61
CA TYR A 102 -7.03 0.96 -13.80
C TYR A 102 -6.49 -0.27 -13.05
N ASP A 103 -7.35 -1.03 -12.38
CA ASP A 103 -6.93 -2.20 -11.59
C ASP A 103 -6.27 -3.27 -12.47
N ILE A 104 -6.85 -3.58 -13.63
CA ILE A 104 -6.28 -4.52 -14.60
C ILE A 104 -4.94 -4.02 -15.14
N PHE A 105 -4.87 -2.74 -15.54
CA PHE A 105 -3.65 -2.16 -16.09
C PHE A 105 -2.52 -2.13 -15.05
N CYS A 106 -2.82 -1.75 -13.81
CA CYS A 106 -1.84 -1.66 -12.73
C CYS A 106 -1.39 -3.05 -12.28
N THR A 107 -2.32 -3.99 -12.14
CA THR A 107 -2.03 -5.39 -11.80
C THR A 107 -1.16 -6.06 -12.88
N SER A 108 -1.51 -5.91 -14.16
CA SER A 108 -0.75 -6.52 -15.26
C SER A 108 0.66 -5.94 -15.37
N THR A 109 0.78 -4.61 -15.34
CA THR A 109 2.09 -3.93 -15.44
C THR A 109 3.00 -4.31 -14.28
N SER A 110 2.50 -4.25 -13.03
CA SER A 110 3.28 -4.62 -11.85
C SER A 110 3.69 -6.11 -11.87
N THR A 111 2.78 -7.00 -12.26
CA THR A 111 3.06 -8.44 -12.39
C THR A 111 4.17 -8.72 -13.39
N LEU A 112 4.13 -8.08 -14.57
CA LEU A 112 5.18 -8.23 -15.58
C LEU A 112 6.54 -7.76 -15.04
N CYS A 113 6.59 -6.62 -14.37
CA CYS A 113 7.80 -6.13 -13.72
C CYS A 113 8.34 -7.13 -12.69
N TYR A 114 7.50 -7.69 -11.83
CA TYR A 114 7.93 -8.65 -10.81
C TYR A 114 8.42 -9.97 -11.41
N ILE A 115 7.76 -10.48 -12.45
CA ILE A 115 8.21 -11.65 -13.20
C ILE A 115 9.61 -11.39 -13.77
N SER A 116 9.83 -10.24 -14.42
CA SER A 116 11.14 -9.88 -14.97
C SER A 116 12.23 -9.76 -13.90
N VAL A 117 11.92 -9.16 -12.74
CA VAL A 117 12.86 -9.08 -11.61
C VAL A 117 13.23 -10.48 -11.11
N PHE A 118 12.24 -11.38 -10.95
CA PHE A 118 12.48 -12.75 -10.52
C PHE A 118 13.39 -13.51 -11.49
N PHE A 119 13.14 -13.40 -12.80
CA PHE A 119 14.00 -14.01 -13.82
C PHE A 119 15.42 -13.43 -13.77
N SER A 120 15.58 -12.12 -13.60
CA SER A 120 16.89 -11.48 -13.49
C SER A 120 17.69 -12.01 -12.29
N ILE A 121 17.03 -12.14 -11.12
CA ILE A 121 17.65 -12.72 -9.92
C ILE A 121 18.06 -14.18 -10.19
N ARG A 122 17.16 -14.99 -10.76
CA ARG A 122 17.43 -16.41 -11.06
C ARG A 122 18.59 -16.57 -12.05
N ASN A 123 18.67 -15.72 -13.07
CA ASN A 123 19.74 -15.77 -14.05
C ASN A 123 21.08 -15.37 -13.42
N SER A 124 21.09 -14.31 -12.61
CA SER A 124 22.27 -13.86 -11.86
C SER A 124 22.81 -14.92 -10.89
N TYR A 125 21.95 -15.81 -10.36
CA TYR A 125 22.39 -16.94 -9.54
C TYR A 125 23.04 -18.06 -10.34
N LYS A 126 22.54 -18.35 -11.55
CA LYS A 126 23.10 -19.39 -12.43
C LYS A 126 24.50 -19.02 -12.94
N GLU A 127 24.75 -17.73 -13.15
CA GLU A 127 26.00 -17.21 -13.70
C GLU A 127 27.15 -17.13 -12.69
N VAL A 128 26.85 -17.12 -11.37
CA VAL A 128 27.83 -16.82 -10.30
C VAL A 128 28.12 -18.04 -9.41
N SER A 129 28.24 -19.23 -10.02
CA SER A 129 28.65 -20.46 -9.33
C SER A 129 30.03 -20.38 -8.64
N HIS A 130 30.82 -19.32 -8.87
CA HIS A 130 32.20 -19.18 -8.38
C HIS A 130 32.47 -18.11 -7.29
N VAL A 131 31.50 -17.29 -6.84
CA VAL A 131 31.74 -16.24 -5.79
C VAL A 131 30.66 -16.31 -4.70
N ARG A 132 30.83 -17.24 -3.74
CA ARG A 132 29.72 -17.86 -2.99
C ARG A 132 29.28 -17.17 -1.69
N SER A 133 30.05 -16.27 -1.08
CA SER A 133 29.71 -15.74 0.27
C SER A 133 28.99 -14.39 0.26
N ASN A 134 29.52 -13.37 -0.42
CA ASN A 134 28.96 -12.01 -0.40
C ASN A 134 27.72 -11.86 -1.30
N GLN A 135 27.69 -12.58 -2.43
CA GLN A 135 26.57 -12.59 -3.38
C GLN A 135 25.30 -13.19 -2.76
N ASN A 136 25.45 -14.27 -1.97
CA ASN A 136 24.33 -14.95 -1.30
C ASN A 136 23.58 -14.03 -0.33
N ASN A 137 24.29 -13.17 0.41
CA ASN A 137 23.66 -12.21 1.31
C ASN A 137 22.91 -11.09 0.58
N LYS A 138 23.44 -10.62 -0.56
CA LYS A 138 22.75 -9.61 -1.40
C LYS A 138 21.49 -10.20 -2.03
N ALA A 139 21.59 -11.36 -2.63
CA ALA A 139 20.48 -11.96 -3.34
C ALA A 139 19.39 -12.50 -2.38
N ASN A 140 19.74 -12.95 -1.17
CA ASN A 140 18.77 -13.21 -0.11
C ASN A 140 18.02 -11.94 0.34
N LYS A 141 18.65 -10.76 0.30
CA LYS A 141 17.94 -9.49 0.55
C LYS A 141 17.01 -9.15 -0.61
N ASP A 142 17.47 -9.27 -1.85
CA ASP A 142 16.67 -8.99 -3.04
C ASP A 142 15.44 -9.89 -3.14
N ILE A 143 15.56 -11.18 -2.78
CA ILE A 143 14.43 -12.13 -2.68
C ILE A 143 13.45 -11.71 -1.57
N LYS A 144 13.93 -11.26 -0.41
CA LYS A 144 13.05 -10.79 0.67
C LYS A 144 12.24 -9.56 0.27
N TYR A 145 12.89 -8.60 -0.40
CA TYR A 145 12.19 -7.45 -0.95
C TYR A 145 11.19 -7.88 -2.01
N LEU A 146 11.54 -8.79 -2.92
CA LEU A 146 10.61 -9.32 -3.91
C LEU A 146 9.37 -9.95 -3.25
N LEU A 147 9.56 -10.83 -2.25
CA LEU A 147 8.46 -11.46 -1.52
C LEU A 147 7.56 -10.44 -0.84
N GLN A 148 8.14 -9.39 -0.26
CA GLN A 148 7.39 -8.28 0.33
C GLN A 148 6.36 -7.70 -0.66
N PHE A 149 6.80 -7.45 -1.89
CA PHE A 149 5.94 -6.90 -2.94
C PHE A 149 4.92 -7.91 -3.47
N VAL A 150 5.29 -9.18 -3.57
CA VAL A 150 4.35 -10.24 -3.97
C VAL A 150 3.21 -10.34 -2.96
N PHE A 151 3.50 -10.31 -1.66
CA PHE A 151 2.45 -10.33 -0.64
C PHE A 151 1.53 -9.12 -0.73
N ILE A 152 2.10 -7.91 -0.88
CA ILE A 152 1.33 -6.68 -1.10
C ILE A 152 0.40 -6.82 -2.31
N SER A 153 0.94 -7.30 -3.43
CA SER A 153 0.18 -7.49 -4.67
C SER A 153 -0.94 -8.52 -4.53
N VAL A 154 -0.74 -9.60 -3.76
CA VAL A 154 -1.77 -10.62 -3.53
C VAL A 154 -2.94 -10.05 -2.75
N PHE A 155 -2.68 -9.30 -1.67
CA PHE A 155 -3.74 -8.64 -0.92
C PHE A 155 -4.50 -7.65 -1.79
N TYR A 156 -3.80 -6.85 -2.61
CA TYR A 156 -4.41 -5.94 -3.58
C TYR A 156 -5.32 -6.63 -4.59
N ILE A 157 -4.81 -7.66 -5.27
CA ILE A 157 -5.60 -8.43 -6.24
C ILE A 157 -6.81 -9.04 -5.57
N PHE A 158 -6.63 -9.62 -4.39
CA PHE A 158 -7.73 -10.20 -3.63
C PHE A 158 -8.80 -9.17 -3.28
N THR A 159 -8.42 -7.99 -2.78
CA THR A 159 -9.35 -6.93 -2.38
C THR A 159 -10.14 -6.42 -3.59
N TRP A 160 -9.49 -6.09 -4.71
CA TRP A 160 -10.20 -5.51 -5.86
C TRP A 160 -11.05 -6.53 -6.61
N VAL A 161 -10.57 -7.77 -6.76
CA VAL A 161 -11.36 -8.85 -7.37
C VAL A 161 -12.60 -9.15 -6.54
N LEU A 162 -12.45 -9.22 -5.22
CA LEU A 162 -13.59 -9.46 -4.33
C LEU A 162 -14.56 -8.27 -4.38
N PHE A 163 -14.08 -7.04 -4.47
CA PHE A 163 -14.91 -5.85 -4.65
C PHE A 163 -15.78 -5.92 -5.93
N GLU A 164 -15.23 -6.36 -7.06
CA GLU A 164 -15.97 -6.50 -8.33
C GLU A 164 -16.93 -7.70 -8.37
N ILE A 165 -16.56 -8.79 -7.70
CA ILE A 165 -17.37 -10.01 -7.68
C ILE A 165 -18.51 -9.90 -6.67
N LEU A 166 -18.34 -9.16 -5.56
CA LEU A 166 -19.32 -9.09 -4.47
C LEU A 166 -20.73 -8.69 -4.94
N PRO A 167 -20.93 -7.68 -5.82
CA PRO A 167 -22.25 -7.35 -6.36
C PRO A 167 -22.94 -8.49 -7.13
N HIS A 168 -22.18 -9.44 -7.67
CA HIS A 168 -22.71 -10.59 -8.42
C HIS A 168 -23.04 -11.78 -7.52
N ILE A 169 -22.42 -11.87 -6.34
CA ILE A 169 -22.66 -12.95 -5.36
C ILE A 169 -23.80 -12.60 -4.41
N VAL A 170 -23.91 -11.33 -4.00
CA VAL A 170 -24.85 -10.92 -2.95
C VAL A 170 -26.29 -10.91 -3.49
N PRO A 171 -27.21 -11.71 -2.91
CA PRO A 171 -28.61 -11.70 -3.32
C PRO A 171 -29.30 -10.36 -3.03
N ALA A 172 -30.28 -10.01 -3.86
CA ALA A 172 -31.09 -8.81 -3.66
C ALA A 172 -31.73 -8.80 -2.26
N GLY A 173 -31.53 -7.72 -1.51
CA GLY A 173 -32.08 -7.53 -0.16
C GLY A 173 -31.12 -7.82 1.00
N GLN A 174 -29.93 -8.38 0.75
CA GLN A 174 -28.91 -8.60 1.81
C GLN A 174 -27.77 -7.58 1.73
N VAL A 175 -28.10 -6.31 1.88
CA VAL A 175 -27.14 -5.19 1.75
C VAL A 175 -26.02 -5.20 2.82
N GLU A 176 -26.21 -5.93 3.91
CA GLU A 176 -25.23 -6.06 4.99
C GLU A 176 -23.91 -6.71 4.54
N TRP A 177 -23.94 -7.59 3.54
CA TRP A 177 -22.74 -8.23 2.99
C TRP A 177 -21.76 -7.23 2.37
N PHE A 178 -22.23 -6.06 1.94
CA PHE A 178 -21.36 -5.01 1.42
C PHE A 178 -20.45 -4.40 2.52
N SER A 179 -20.75 -4.58 3.81
CA SER A 179 -19.87 -4.14 4.92
C SER A 179 -18.50 -4.83 4.92
N VAL A 180 -18.37 -5.95 4.22
CA VAL A 180 -17.09 -6.66 4.04
C VAL A 180 -16.10 -5.83 3.22
N VAL A 181 -16.58 -4.94 2.32
CA VAL A 181 -15.74 -4.12 1.45
C VAL A 181 -14.77 -3.23 2.25
N PRO A 182 -15.23 -2.34 3.16
CA PRO A 182 -14.32 -1.54 3.99
C PRO A 182 -13.34 -2.37 4.82
N VAL A 183 -13.74 -3.56 5.29
CA VAL A 183 -12.85 -4.46 6.04
C VAL A 183 -11.70 -4.93 5.16
N LEU A 184 -12.00 -5.39 3.94
CA LEU A 184 -10.99 -5.84 2.98
C LEU A 184 -10.05 -4.72 2.54
N VAL A 185 -10.59 -3.52 2.34
CA VAL A 185 -9.78 -2.34 2.00
C VAL A 185 -8.86 -1.96 3.16
N THR A 186 -9.35 -2.02 4.40
CA THR A 186 -8.54 -1.76 5.59
C THR A 186 -7.43 -2.81 5.75
N LEU A 187 -7.75 -4.08 5.51
CA LEU A 187 -6.76 -5.16 5.49
C LEU A 187 -5.72 -4.94 4.39
N ASN A 188 -6.13 -4.44 3.23
CA ASN A 188 -5.23 -4.11 2.14
C ASN A 188 -4.21 -3.04 2.55
N CYS A 189 -4.71 -1.88 2.97
CA CYS A 189 -3.91 -0.73 3.36
C CYS A 189 -2.98 -1.05 4.55
N SER A 190 -3.46 -1.86 5.50
CA SER A 190 -2.67 -2.26 6.66
C SER A 190 -1.60 -3.30 6.31
N SER A 191 -1.89 -4.21 5.38
CA SER A 191 -0.94 -5.23 4.91
C SER A 191 0.32 -4.58 4.38
N ASN A 192 0.20 -3.49 3.59
CA ASN A 192 1.34 -2.72 3.11
C ASN A 192 2.29 -2.34 4.27
N SER A 193 1.76 -1.70 5.31
CA SER A 193 2.53 -1.26 6.47
C SER A 193 3.12 -2.43 7.27
N VAL A 194 2.31 -3.46 7.55
CA VAL A 194 2.74 -4.64 8.32
C VAL A 194 3.87 -5.37 7.61
N ILE A 195 3.76 -5.59 6.31
CA ILE A 195 4.78 -6.31 5.54
C ILE A 195 6.08 -5.48 5.47
N TYR A 196 5.99 -4.15 5.30
CA TYR A 196 7.17 -3.27 5.40
C TYR A 196 7.87 -3.36 6.75
N LEU A 197 7.12 -3.37 7.85
CA LEU A 197 7.65 -3.44 9.21
C LEU A 197 8.20 -4.83 9.57
N CYS A 198 7.57 -5.91 9.09
CA CYS A 198 7.94 -7.28 9.41
C CYS A 198 9.09 -7.82 8.55
N VAL A 199 9.25 -7.34 7.32
CA VAL A 199 10.24 -7.90 6.37
C VAL A 199 11.50 -7.03 6.27
N ASN A 200 11.38 -5.71 6.45
CA ASN A 200 12.53 -4.82 6.32
C ASN A 200 13.37 -4.75 7.61
N ARG A 201 14.50 -5.48 7.63
CA ARG A 201 15.44 -5.51 8.77
C ARG A 201 15.99 -4.14 9.17
N GLU A 202 16.11 -3.19 8.23
CA GLU A 202 16.61 -1.84 8.56
C GLU A 202 15.57 -1.09 9.40
N VAL A 203 14.31 -1.18 9.02
CA VAL A 203 13.19 -0.59 9.76
C VAL A 203 13.04 -1.26 11.13
N GLN A 204 13.15 -2.59 11.20
CA GLN A 204 13.14 -3.31 12.46
C GLN A 204 14.25 -2.88 13.41
N LYS A 205 15.47 -2.68 12.90
CA LYS A 205 16.60 -2.20 13.71
C LYS A 205 16.36 -0.77 14.22
N SER A 206 15.85 0.12 13.37
CA SER A 206 15.51 1.50 13.76
C SER A 206 14.42 1.55 14.82
N ILE A 207 13.40 0.68 14.71
CA ILE A 207 12.32 0.56 15.70
C ILE A 207 12.83 -0.05 17.00
N GLN A 208 13.61 -1.12 16.94
CA GLN A 208 14.24 -1.73 18.13
C GLN A 208 15.15 -0.74 18.84
N PHE A 209 15.91 0.08 18.11
CA PHE A 209 16.74 1.12 18.69
C PHE A 209 15.89 2.20 19.37
N ALA A 210 14.81 2.66 18.75
CA ALA A 210 13.88 3.62 19.34
C ALA A 210 13.19 3.06 20.60
N TRP A 211 12.77 1.80 20.58
CA TRP A 211 12.13 1.11 21.70
C TRP A 211 13.11 0.77 22.83
N SER A 212 14.36 0.48 22.50
CA SER A 212 15.43 0.30 23.49
C SER A 212 15.82 1.63 24.13
N ARG A 213 15.77 2.75 23.39
CA ARG A 213 15.99 4.10 23.92
C ARG A 213 14.85 4.56 24.84
N SER A 214 13.60 4.19 24.55
CA SER A 214 12.47 4.47 25.44
C SER A 214 12.56 3.68 26.75
N LYS A 215 13.00 2.42 26.71
CA LYS A 215 13.30 1.64 27.93
C LYS A 215 14.44 2.24 28.75
N VAL A 216 15.53 2.69 28.12
CA VAL A 216 16.65 3.33 28.82
C VAL A 216 16.27 4.71 29.41
N SER A 217 15.38 5.46 28.74
CA SER A 217 14.89 6.74 29.27
C SER A 217 13.95 6.56 30.47
N ILE A 218 13.14 5.50 30.50
CA ILE A 218 12.27 5.18 31.66
C ILE A 218 13.10 4.69 32.84
N SER A 219 14.17 3.92 32.62
CA SER A 219 15.06 3.47 33.70
C SER A 219 15.83 4.61 34.37
N LYS A 220 16.19 5.69 33.64
CA LYS A 220 16.90 6.84 34.22
C LYS A 220 16.04 7.77 35.06
N VAL A 221 14.72 7.77 34.89
CA VAL A 221 13.80 8.58 35.73
C VAL A 221 13.50 7.88 37.06
N SER A 222 13.51 6.54 37.10
CA SER A 222 13.25 5.78 38.33
C SER A 222 14.42 5.81 39.33
N THR A 223 15.68 5.91 38.87
CA THR A 223 16.85 5.90 39.78
C THR A 223 17.11 7.26 40.47
N ASN A 224 16.62 8.37 39.91
CA ASN A 224 16.81 9.69 40.52
C ASN A 224 15.71 10.07 41.54
N ALA A 225 14.58 9.36 41.57
CA ALA A 225 13.52 9.59 42.55
C ALA A 225 13.84 8.98 43.93
N THR A 226 14.64 7.92 43.98
CA THR A 226 14.99 7.24 45.26
C THR A 226 16.18 7.86 45.98
N ASN A 227 17.06 8.58 45.28
CA ASN A 227 18.24 9.22 45.91
C ASN A 227 17.99 10.67 46.36
N ALA A 228 16.87 11.28 45.99
CA ALA A 228 16.50 12.63 46.46
C ALA A 228 15.80 12.63 47.83
N GLN A 229 15.43 11.46 48.37
CA GLN A 229 14.70 11.35 49.63
C GLN A 229 15.56 10.94 50.84
N SER A 230 16.86 10.64 50.65
CA SER A 230 17.76 10.20 51.73
C SER A 230 18.80 11.23 52.19
N SER A 231 18.84 12.44 51.61
CA SER A 231 19.80 13.49 51.99
C SER A 231 19.18 14.70 52.73
N ALA A 232 17.96 14.57 53.26
CA ALA A 232 17.27 15.64 53.98
C ALA A 232 16.99 15.31 55.47
N ALA A 233 17.75 14.39 56.08
CA ALA A 233 17.55 14.01 57.48
C ALA A 233 18.86 13.69 58.21
N VAL A 234 19.83 14.63 58.20
CA VAL A 234 20.83 14.78 59.27
C VAL A 234 21.20 16.26 59.30
N ASP A 235 20.50 17.03 60.13
CA ASP A 235 20.97 18.29 60.74
C ASP A 235 19.95 18.67 61.81
N ASN A 236 20.16 18.11 63.01
CA ASN A 236 19.83 18.65 64.34
C ASN A 236 20.33 17.67 65.40
#